data_AF-A0A7X1AWA2-F1
#
_entry.id   AF-A0A7X1AWA2-F1
#
_cell.length_a   1.000
_cell.length_b   1.000
_cell.length_c   1.000
_cell.angle_alpha   90.00
_cell.angle_beta   90.00
_cell.angle_gamma   90.00
#
_symmetry.space_group_name_H-M   'P 1'
#
loop_
_entity.id
_entity.type
_entity.pdbx_description
1 polymer ?
#
loop_
_entity_poly.entity_id
_entity_poly.type
_entity_poly.pdbx_seq_one_letter_code
_entity_poly.pdbx_strand_id
1 'polypeptide(L)'
;MIKIGLRPLAFFLVLLCSCASIVKNDPYDRKIPKNPSWSINPESVAEESDLISYESLYIHAYDSIPGYQGYRFFSNGRYIVKYVKNDKIDPSLIFSTLTDAVVGYYKIENKKIFLEFFLPRNYGNYHKSEGYIDSGGNIVVNVVNSSRLFSDGEVRPKIYFKIKADDLKEITPDW
;
A
#
# COMPACT_ATOMS: atom_id res chain seq x y z
N MET A 1 -58.34 3.82 -10.32
CA MET A 1 -57.16 3.39 -11.10
C MET A 1 -56.10 4.49 -11.02
N ILE A 2 -55.03 4.29 -10.25
CA ILE A 2 -53.92 5.24 -10.14
C ILE A 2 -52.91 4.90 -11.25
N LYS A 3 -52.77 5.79 -12.24
CA LYS A 3 -51.69 5.71 -13.24
C LYS A 3 -50.43 6.30 -12.61
N ILE A 4 -49.63 5.45 -11.98
CA ILE A 4 -48.27 5.81 -11.57
C ILE A 4 -47.49 6.05 -12.88
N GLY A 5 -47.24 7.31 -13.20
CA GLY A 5 -46.52 7.68 -14.42
C GLY A 5 -45.14 7.03 -14.45
N LEU A 6 -44.62 6.74 -15.64
CA LEU A 6 -43.31 6.10 -15.85
C LEU A 6 -42.11 6.99 -15.42
N ARG A 7 -42.37 8.27 -15.10
CA ARG A 7 -41.37 9.32 -14.84
C ARG A 7 -40.68 9.31 -13.46
N PRO A 8 -41.31 8.93 -12.33
CA PRO A 8 -40.62 8.82 -11.04
C PRO A 8 -39.67 7.60 -10.99
N LEU A 9 -39.91 6.57 -11.79
CA LEU A 9 -39.06 5.38 -11.86
C LEU A 9 -37.70 5.68 -12.50
N ALA A 10 -37.69 6.49 -13.56
CA ALA A 10 -36.46 6.96 -14.20
C ALA A 10 -35.64 7.89 -13.29
N PHE A 11 -36.31 8.73 -12.48
CA PHE A 11 -35.64 9.60 -11.52
C PHE A 11 -35.00 8.83 -10.36
N PHE A 12 -35.66 7.77 -9.87
CA PHE A 12 -35.08 6.86 -8.88
C PHE A 12 -33.91 6.04 -9.46
N LEU A 13 -33.97 5.64 -10.74
CA LEU A 13 -32.85 4.95 -11.40
C LEU A 13 -31.61 5.84 -11.55
N VAL A 14 -31.78 7.13 -11.90
CA VAL A 14 -30.66 8.08 -12.02
C VAL A 14 -30.02 8.38 -10.66
N LEU A 15 -30.82 8.42 -9.58
CA LEU A 15 -30.32 8.58 -8.20
C LEU A 15 -29.58 7.34 -7.66
N LEU A 16 -29.84 6.15 -8.20
CA LEU A 16 -29.15 4.90 -7.83
C LEU A 16 -27.90 4.61 -8.69
N CYS A 17 -27.72 5.33 -9.80
CA CYS A 17 -26.60 5.14 -10.74
C CYS A 17 -25.36 5.99 -10.44
N SER A 18 -25.40 6.91 -9.47
CA SER A 18 -24.18 7.44 -8.86
C SER A 18 -23.59 6.40 -7.93
N CYS A 19 -23.10 5.29 -8.50
CA CYS A 19 -22.21 4.34 -7.85
C CYS A 19 -21.10 5.16 -7.21
N ALA A 20 -21.18 5.33 -5.89
CA ALA A 20 -20.23 6.13 -5.13
C ALA A 20 -18.85 5.52 -5.35
N SER A 21 -18.01 6.20 -6.14
CA SER A 21 -16.62 5.78 -6.27
C SER A 21 -15.99 5.80 -4.87
N ILE A 22 -15.61 4.62 -4.41
CA ILE A 22 -14.92 4.41 -3.13
C ILE A 22 -13.47 4.88 -3.17
N VAL A 23 -12.96 5.21 -4.35
CA VAL A 23 -11.60 5.67 -4.62
C VAL A 23 -11.62 7.10 -5.15
N LYS A 24 -10.62 7.89 -4.76
CA LYS A 24 -10.24 9.16 -5.41
C LYS A 24 -8.75 9.09 -5.79
N ASN A 25 -8.32 9.93 -6.72
CA ASN A 25 -6.90 10.12 -7.02
C ASN A 25 -6.38 11.31 -6.22
N ASP A 26 -5.14 11.21 -5.75
CA ASP A 26 -4.40 12.33 -5.15
C ASP A 26 -3.56 13.07 -6.21
N PRO A 27 -2.81 14.13 -5.85
CA PRO A 27 -1.99 14.90 -6.80
C PRO A 27 -0.94 14.08 -7.57
N TYR A 28 -0.61 12.88 -7.11
CA TYR A 28 0.36 11.98 -7.74
C TYR A 28 -0.30 10.85 -8.55
N ASP A 29 -1.61 10.96 -8.81
CA ASP A 29 -2.43 9.94 -9.46
C ASP A 29 -2.47 8.60 -8.70
N ARG A 30 -2.21 8.63 -7.38
CA ARG A 30 -2.36 7.45 -6.53
C ARG A 30 -3.81 7.26 -6.16
N LYS A 31 -4.26 6.01 -6.21
CA LYS A 31 -5.63 5.62 -5.84
C LYS A 31 -5.75 5.46 -4.33
N ILE A 32 -6.48 6.38 -3.69
CA ILE A 32 -6.68 6.41 -2.24
C ILE A 32 -8.17 6.28 -1.88
N PRO A 33 -8.53 5.77 -0.68
CA PRO A 33 -9.92 5.63 -0.29
C PRO A 33 -10.58 7.01 -0.13
N LYS A 34 -11.80 7.15 -0.65
CA LYS A 34 -12.59 8.38 -0.47
C LYS A 34 -12.99 8.59 0.99
N ASN A 35 -13.33 7.49 1.68
CA ASN A 35 -13.64 7.45 3.11
C ASN A 35 -12.65 6.50 3.79
N PRO A 36 -11.53 6.99 4.32
CA PRO A 36 -10.52 6.16 4.95
C PRO A 36 -11.04 5.52 6.26
N SER A 37 -10.70 4.26 6.48
CA SER A 37 -11.07 3.48 7.68
C SER A 37 -9.88 2.62 8.14
N TRP A 38 -8.72 3.26 8.25
CA TRP A 38 -7.48 2.64 8.69
C TRP A 38 -7.60 2.12 10.12
N SER A 39 -7.06 0.94 10.39
CA SER A 39 -6.91 0.42 11.76
C SER A 39 -5.61 0.86 12.42
N ILE A 40 -4.58 1.17 11.63
CA ILE A 40 -3.32 1.73 12.11
C ILE A 40 -3.44 3.26 12.16
N ASN A 41 -3.12 3.86 13.31
CA ASN A 41 -2.95 5.31 13.43
C ASN A 41 -1.48 5.66 13.12
N PRO A 42 -1.19 6.46 12.08
CA PRO A 42 0.19 6.77 11.68
C PRO A 42 1.01 7.55 12.73
N GLU A 43 0.36 8.19 13.71
CA GLU A 43 1.08 8.93 14.77
C GLU A 43 1.75 8.02 15.82
N SER A 44 1.48 6.70 15.81
CA SER A 44 1.97 5.76 16.83
C SER A 44 3.39 5.22 16.58
N VAL A 45 4.17 5.83 15.68
CA VAL A 45 5.50 5.31 15.26
C VAL A 45 6.65 5.78 16.16
N ALA A 46 6.36 6.67 17.12
CA ALA A 46 7.36 7.41 17.89
C ALA A 46 8.26 6.58 18.82
N GLU A 47 7.92 5.33 19.16
CA GLU A 47 8.65 4.60 20.22
C GLU A 47 9.75 3.63 19.74
N GLU A 48 9.78 3.23 18.46
CA GLU A 48 10.80 2.28 17.94
C GLU A 48 11.41 2.73 16.59
N SER A 49 11.67 4.04 16.43
CA SER A 49 12.21 4.62 15.18
C SER A 49 13.53 4.00 14.72
N ASP A 50 14.35 3.49 15.63
CA ASP A 50 15.69 2.97 15.33
C ASP A 50 15.68 1.66 14.54
N LEU A 51 14.54 0.95 14.49
CA LEU A 51 14.43 -0.31 13.77
C LEU A 51 14.23 -0.12 12.26
N ILE A 52 13.67 1.01 11.83
CA ILE A 52 13.43 1.30 10.40
C ILE A 52 14.33 2.44 9.95
N SER A 53 14.91 2.28 8.76
CA SER A 53 15.72 3.29 8.12
C SER A 53 14.91 4.05 7.08
N TYR A 54 14.62 5.33 7.33
CA TYR A 54 13.89 6.19 6.40
C TYR A 54 14.70 6.57 5.15
N GLU A 55 16.03 6.43 5.23
CA GLU A 55 16.99 6.61 4.13
C GLU A 55 17.20 5.33 3.30
N SER A 56 16.29 4.35 3.41
CA SER A 56 16.45 3.06 2.76
C SER A 56 15.16 2.61 2.07
N LEU A 57 15.38 1.80 1.03
CA LEU A 57 14.34 1.00 0.41
C LEU A 57 14.42 -0.42 0.91
N TYR A 58 13.27 -1.07 0.95
CA TYR A 58 13.14 -2.46 1.30
C TYR A 58 12.57 -3.19 0.09
N ILE A 59 13.36 -4.06 -0.55
CA ILE A 59 13.02 -4.68 -1.83
C ILE A 59 12.86 -6.18 -1.71
N HIS A 60 11.77 -6.70 -2.28
CA HIS A 60 11.51 -8.11 -2.45
C HIS A 60 11.38 -8.43 -3.94
N ALA A 61 12.20 -9.32 -4.47
CA ALA A 61 12.06 -9.85 -5.82
C ALA A 61 11.15 -11.08 -5.80
N TYR A 62 10.29 -11.20 -6.79
CA TYR A 62 9.39 -12.35 -6.90
C TYR A 62 10.08 -13.49 -7.66
N ASP A 63 9.98 -14.71 -7.13
CA ASP A 63 10.57 -15.89 -7.76
C ASP A 63 9.76 -16.34 -8.99
N SER A 64 8.44 -16.14 -8.96
CA SER A 64 7.49 -16.71 -9.92
C SER A 64 7.11 -15.78 -11.07
N ILE A 65 7.35 -14.48 -10.93
CA ILE A 65 6.99 -13.46 -11.93
C ILE A 65 8.11 -12.43 -12.09
N PRO A 66 8.32 -11.90 -13.30
CA PRO A 66 9.30 -10.84 -13.52
C PRO A 66 8.88 -9.55 -12.81
N GLY A 67 9.64 -9.19 -11.79
CA GLY A 67 9.46 -7.94 -11.07
C GLY A 67 9.91 -8.00 -9.62
N TYR A 68 9.78 -6.85 -8.97
CA TYR A 68 10.06 -6.69 -7.55
C TYR A 68 9.10 -5.68 -6.93
N GLN A 69 8.90 -5.79 -5.63
CA GLN A 69 8.14 -4.87 -4.82
C GLN A 69 9.08 -4.09 -3.89
N GLY A 70 8.89 -2.79 -3.83
CA GLY A 70 9.64 -1.90 -2.95
C GLY A 70 8.76 -1.26 -1.90
N TYR A 71 9.26 -1.17 -0.67
CA TYR A 71 8.73 -0.31 0.39
C TYR A 71 9.68 0.86 0.67
N ARG A 72 9.10 2.03 0.95
CA ARG A 72 9.77 3.19 1.56
C ARG A 72 8.95 3.70 2.73
N PHE A 73 9.59 3.81 3.88
CA PHE A 73 8.97 4.24 5.13
C PHE A 73 9.31 5.70 5.44
N PHE A 74 8.37 6.40 6.06
CA PHE A 74 8.49 7.80 6.46
C PHE A 74 8.22 7.94 7.96
N SER A 75 8.94 8.85 8.62
CA SER A 75 8.85 9.10 10.07
C SER A 75 7.46 9.44 10.59
N ASN A 76 6.54 9.86 9.71
CA ASN A 76 5.15 10.17 10.04
C ASN A 76 4.22 8.93 10.02
N GLY A 77 4.77 7.72 10.05
CA GLY A 77 4.02 6.46 10.06
C GLY A 77 3.35 6.06 8.76
N ARG A 78 3.67 6.75 7.66
CA ARG A 78 3.26 6.37 6.31
C ARG A 78 4.36 5.59 5.61
N TYR A 79 3.97 4.73 4.69
CA TYR A 79 4.90 4.10 3.76
C TYR A 79 4.29 4.04 2.36
N ILE A 80 5.16 3.92 1.37
CA ILE A 80 4.77 3.66 -0.01
C ILE A 80 5.14 2.22 -0.35
N VAL A 81 4.24 1.52 -1.03
CA VAL A 81 4.51 0.27 -1.72
C VAL A 81 4.31 0.45 -3.23
N LYS A 82 5.25 -0.09 -4.02
CA LYS A 82 5.12 -0.13 -5.48
C LYS A 82 5.67 -1.44 -6.03
N TYR A 83 4.97 -2.00 -7.02
CA TYR A 83 5.44 -3.10 -7.84
C TYR A 83 6.10 -2.55 -9.11
N VAL A 84 7.27 -3.06 -9.44
CA VAL A 84 7.98 -2.74 -10.68
C VAL A 84 8.12 -4.00 -11.51
N LYS A 85 7.57 -3.98 -12.72
CA LYS A 85 7.71 -5.07 -13.70
C LYS A 85 9.04 -4.92 -14.44
N ASN A 86 10.12 -5.42 -13.87
CA ASN A 86 11.45 -5.43 -14.47
C ASN A 86 12.24 -6.63 -13.97
N ASP A 87 13.01 -7.26 -14.86
CA ASP A 87 13.79 -8.48 -14.59
C ASP A 87 15.03 -8.21 -13.74
N LYS A 88 15.45 -6.93 -13.65
CA LYS A 88 16.56 -6.49 -12.81
C LYS A 88 16.07 -5.49 -11.78
N ILE A 89 16.53 -5.68 -10.54
CA ILE A 89 16.30 -4.72 -9.46
C ILE A 89 17.01 -3.42 -9.82
N ASP A 90 16.23 -2.35 -9.98
CA ASP A 90 16.72 -0.99 -10.22
C ASP A 90 15.98 -0.06 -9.25
N PRO A 91 16.56 0.22 -8.07
CA PRO A 91 15.93 1.04 -7.03
C PRO A 91 15.39 2.39 -7.54
N SER A 92 16.03 2.96 -8.57
CA SER A 92 15.63 4.24 -9.15
C SER A 92 14.22 4.21 -9.76
N LEU A 93 13.75 3.06 -10.23
CA LEU A 93 12.43 2.90 -10.87
C LEU A 93 11.27 2.87 -9.87
N ILE A 94 11.55 2.54 -8.59
CA ILE A 94 10.51 2.49 -7.57
C ILE A 94 9.96 3.89 -7.32
N PHE A 95 10.84 4.91 -7.28
CA PHE A 95 10.47 6.29 -6.95
C PHE A 95 10.76 7.30 -8.04
N SER A 96 11.09 6.89 -9.27
CA SER A 96 11.13 7.80 -10.43
C SER A 96 9.78 8.48 -10.69
N THR A 97 8.70 7.79 -10.34
CA THR A 97 7.33 8.32 -10.29
C THR A 97 6.56 7.66 -9.16
N LEU A 98 5.61 8.40 -8.59
CA LEU A 98 4.64 7.89 -7.61
C LEU A 98 3.35 7.37 -8.25
N THR A 99 3.22 7.44 -9.58
CA THR A 99 2.09 6.85 -10.31
C THR A 99 2.00 5.35 -10.00
N ASP A 100 0.77 4.87 -9.78
CA ASP A 100 0.45 3.48 -9.39
C ASP A 100 1.08 2.99 -8.07
N ALA A 101 1.76 3.87 -7.33
CA ALA A 101 2.21 3.57 -5.99
C ALA A 101 1.01 3.58 -5.02
N VAL A 102 1.09 2.76 -3.99
CA VAL A 102 0.06 2.67 -2.96
C VAL A 102 0.60 3.21 -1.66
N VAL A 103 -0.21 4.03 -0.99
CA VAL A 103 0.07 4.53 0.36
C VAL A 103 -0.49 3.53 1.37
N GLY A 104 0.32 3.25 2.38
CA GLY A 104 -0.10 2.52 3.57
C GLY A 104 0.41 3.17 4.84
N TYR A 105 -0.10 2.70 5.96
CA TYR A 105 0.35 3.07 7.29
C TYR A 105 1.04 1.89 7.95
N TYR A 106 2.01 2.21 8.79
CA TYR A 106 2.72 1.20 9.55
C TYR A 106 2.84 1.61 11.01
N LYS A 107 3.02 0.61 11.87
CA LYS A 107 3.43 0.79 13.25
C LYS A 107 4.40 -0.31 13.66
N ILE A 108 5.19 -0.04 14.69
CA ILE A 108 6.11 -1.01 15.25
C ILE A 108 5.76 -1.16 16.74
N GLU A 109 5.55 -2.39 17.18
CA GLU A 109 5.26 -2.71 18.58
C GLU A 109 5.95 -4.03 18.95
N ASN A 110 6.74 -4.05 20.02
CA ASN A 110 7.41 -5.25 20.51
C ASN A 110 8.29 -5.91 19.43
N LYS A 111 9.07 -5.11 18.68
CA LYS A 111 9.91 -5.57 17.54
C LYS A 111 9.14 -6.20 16.38
N LYS A 112 7.82 -6.10 16.35
CA LYS A 112 6.99 -6.49 15.22
C LYS A 112 6.62 -5.27 14.40
N ILE A 113 6.62 -5.41 13.09
CA ILE A 113 6.11 -4.41 12.16
C ILE A 113 4.72 -4.81 11.69
N PHE A 114 3.78 -3.86 11.74
CA PHE A 114 2.43 -4.02 11.22
C PHE A 114 2.25 -3.08 10.04
N LEU A 115 1.74 -3.60 8.93
CA LEU A 115 1.53 -2.86 7.70
C LEU A 115 0.06 -2.91 7.32
N GLU A 116 -0.49 -1.77 6.93
CA GLU A 116 -1.83 -1.67 6.38
C GLU A 116 -1.81 -0.79 5.13
N PHE A 117 -2.33 -1.27 4.00
CA PHE A 117 -2.46 -0.46 2.78
C PHE A 117 -3.78 -0.67 2.08
N PHE A 118 -4.22 0.36 1.36
CA PHE A 118 -5.49 0.34 0.64
C PHE A 118 -5.33 -0.28 -0.75
N LEU A 119 -6.13 -1.28 -1.05
CA LEU A 119 -6.25 -1.89 -2.37
C LEU A 119 -7.48 -1.32 -3.08
N PRO A 120 -7.29 -0.46 -4.10
CA PRO A 120 -8.42 0.10 -4.86
C PRO A 120 -9.15 -0.97 -5.69
N ARG A 121 -8.50 -2.10 -5.98
CA ARG A 121 -9.12 -3.26 -6.64
C ARG A 121 -10.01 -4.02 -5.62
N ASN A 122 -11.02 -4.76 -6.11
CA ASN A 122 -11.97 -5.53 -5.29
C ASN A 122 -12.76 -4.71 -4.26
N TYR A 123 -13.54 -3.71 -4.68
CA TYR A 123 -14.41 -2.95 -3.78
C TYR A 123 -13.70 -2.20 -2.64
N GLY A 124 -12.42 -1.87 -2.78
CA GLY A 124 -11.70 -1.01 -1.84
C GLY A 124 -11.47 -1.70 -0.50
N ASN A 125 -10.55 -2.67 -0.49
CA ASN A 125 -10.20 -3.42 0.71
C ASN A 125 -8.90 -2.91 1.34
N TYR A 126 -8.72 -3.17 2.63
CA TYR A 126 -7.46 -2.94 3.32
C TYR A 126 -6.69 -4.26 3.42
N HIS A 127 -5.47 -4.27 2.91
CA HIS A 127 -4.55 -5.37 3.12
C HIS A 127 -3.80 -5.13 4.42
N LYS A 128 -3.72 -6.16 5.27
CA LYS A 128 -2.98 -6.13 6.52
C LYS A 128 -1.96 -7.25 6.55
N SER A 129 -0.73 -6.92 6.93
CA SER A 129 0.34 -7.89 7.14
C SER A 129 1.09 -7.57 8.43
N GLU A 130 1.72 -8.60 8.97
CA GLU A 130 2.56 -8.48 10.15
C GLU A 130 3.94 -9.04 9.83
N GLY A 131 4.96 -8.61 10.55
CA GLY A 131 6.31 -9.07 10.32
C GLY A 131 7.22 -8.74 11.48
N TYR A 132 8.51 -8.89 11.23
CA TYR A 132 9.55 -8.45 12.15
C TYR A 132 10.73 -7.89 11.35
N ILE A 133 11.60 -7.18 12.05
CA ILE A 133 12.86 -6.66 11.50
C ILE A 133 13.97 -7.57 12.04
N ASP A 134 14.76 -8.15 11.13
CA ASP A 134 15.86 -9.04 11.51
C ASP A 134 17.10 -8.26 11.99
N SER A 135 18.13 -8.97 12.44
CA SER A 135 19.39 -8.36 12.91
C SER A 135 20.18 -7.66 11.80
N GLY A 136 19.91 -7.96 10.53
CA GLY A 136 20.46 -7.27 9.37
C GLY A 136 19.68 -6.00 8.98
N GLY A 137 18.58 -5.71 9.66
CA GLY A 137 17.67 -4.61 9.34
C GLY A 137 16.79 -4.90 8.12
N ASN A 138 16.63 -6.16 7.71
CA ASN A 138 15.66 -6.55 6.68
C ASN A 138 14.27 -6.71 7.29
N ILE A 139 13.24 -6.52 6.47
CA ILE A 139 11.85 -6.75 6.90
C ILE A 139 11.42 -8.14 6.45
N VAL A 140 10.94 -8.95 7.39
CA VAL A 140 10.34 -10.26 7.11
C VAL A 140 8.85 -10.16 7.35
N VAL A 141 8.06 -10.19 6.28
CA VAL A 141 6.60 -10.06 6.32
C VAL A 141 5.94 -11.43 6.27
N ASN A 142 5.19 -11.75 7.31
CA ASN A 142 4.23 -12.86 7.35
C ASN A 142 2.89 -12.38 6.80
N VAL A 143 2.34 -13.11 5.84
CA VAL A 143 1.05 -12.74 5.23
C VAL A 143 -0.08 -13.19 6.15
N VAL A 144 -0.71 -12.24 6.85
CA VAL A 144 -1.80 -12.53 7.82
C VAL A 144 -3.17 -12.50 7.15
N ASN A 145 -3.38 -11.69 6.10
CA ASN A 145 -4.69 -11.59 5.45
C ASN A 145 -4.64 -11.06 4.01
N SER A 146 -3.89 -11.74 3.12
CA SER A 146 -3.92 -11.36 1.71
C SER A 146 -5.20 -11.82 1.04
N SER A 147 -5.93 -10.89 0.42
CA SER A 147 -6.79 -11.25 -0.71
C SER A 147 -5.98 -12.10 -1.70
N ARG A 148 -6.56 -13.14 -2.30
CA ARG A 148 -5.88 -14.08 -3.22
C ARG A 148 -5.05 -13.43 -4.34
N LEU A 149 -5.28 -12.14 -4.63
CA LEU A 149 -4.55 -11.34 -5.62
C LEU A 149 -3.11 -10.96 -5.25
N PHE A 150 -2.69 -11.08 -3.99
CA PHE A 150 -1.30 -10.86 -3.53
C PHE A 150 -0.74 -12.06 -2.75
N SER A 151 -1.53 -13.14 -2.64
CA SER A 151 -1.01 -14.46 -2.30
C SER A 151 -0.59 -15.10 -3.61
N ASP A 152 0.68 -14.98 -3.95
CA ASP A 152 1.22 -15.47 -5.21
C ASP A 152 1.38 -17.01 -5.17
N GLY A 153 0.59 -17.69 -4.33
CA GLY A 153 0.81 -19.07 -3.88
C GLY A 153 1.96 -19.21 -2.87
N GLU A 154 2.66 -18.12 -2.54
CA GLU A 154 3.77 -18.13 -1.60
C GLU A 154 3.26 -18.26 -0.15
N VAL A 155 3.38 -19.47 0.38
CA VAL A 155 3.12 -19.79 1.81
C VAL A 155 4.28 -19.31 2.70
N ARG A 156 5.37 -18.81 2.10
CA ARG A 156 6.59 -18.42 2.80
C ARG A 156 6.56 -16.94 3.17
N PRO A 157 7.22 -16.55 4.28
CA PRO A 157 7.43 -15.14 4.58
C PRO A 157 8.14 -14.42 3.44
N LYS A 158 7.71 -13.20 3.13
CA LYS A 158 8.37 -12.34 2.15
C LYS A 158 9.49 -11.58 2.83
N ILE A 159 10.71 -11.73 2.32
CA ILE A 159 11.89 -11.03 2.84
C ILE A 159 12.15 -9.82 1.95
N TYR A 160 12.21 -8.64 2.55
CA TYR A 160 12.55 -7.38 1.91
C TYR A 160 13.93 -6.94 2.37
N PHE A 161 14.87 -6.97 1.43
CA PHE A 161 16.26 -6.61 1.69
C PHE A 161 16.41 -5.09 1.76
N LYS A 162 17.12 -4.62 2.79
CA LYS A 162 17.41 -3.20 2.97
C LYS A 162 18.48 -2.77 1.96
N ILE A 163 18.17 -1.73 1.19
CA ILE A 163 19.08 -1.10 0.24
C ILE A 163 19.13 0.39 0.53
N LYS A 164 20.33 0.98 0.59
CA LYS A 164 20.47 2.43 0.74
C LYS A 164 19.91 3.16 -0.47
N ALA A 165 19.21 4.25 -0.21
CA ALA A 165 18.59 5.08 -1.23
C ALA A 165 19.51 6.21 -1.71
N ASP A 166 20.82 5.96 -1.86
CA ASP A 166 21.84 7.00 -2.04
C ASP A 166 21.62 7.88 -3.29
N ASP A 167 20.81 7.44 -4.26
CA ASP A 167 20.48 8.13 -5.52
C ASP A 167 18.99 8.45 -5.73
N LEU A 168 18.13 8.23 -4.72
CA LEU A 168 16.72 8.57 -4.90
C LEU A 168 16.56 10.08 -4.80
N LYS A 169 16.21 10.73 -5.92
CA LYS A 169 15.58 12.05 -5.86
C LYS A 169 14.43 11.96 -4.87
N GLU A 170 14.51 12.77 -3.83
CA GLU A 170 13.65 12.71 -2.68
C GLU A 170 12.23 13.13 -3.06
N ILE A 171 11.45 12.22 -3.66
CA ILE A 171 10.02 12.45 -3.83
C ILE A 171 9.38 12.11 -2.49
N THR A 172 9.31 13.13 -1.64
CA THR A 172 8.50 13.11 -0.42
C THR A 172 7.10 13.55 -0.82
N PRO A 173 6.09 12.66 -0.76
CA PRO A 173 4.72 13.06 -1.03
C PRO A 173 4.27 14.15 -0.06
N ASP A 174 3.44 15.08 -0.51
CA ASP A 174 2.74 16.03 0.38
C ASP A 174 1.56 15.39 1.15
N TRP A 175 1.27 14.10 0.85
CA TRP A 175 0.28 13.16 1.42
C TRP A 175 -1.12 13.70 1.73
#